data_AF-A0AAU1SPA6-F1
#
_entry.id   AF-A0AAU1SPA6-F1
#
_cell.length_a   1.000
_cell.length_b   1.000
_cell.length_c   1.000
_cell.angle_alpha   90.00
_cell.angle_beta   90.00
_cell.angle_gamma   90.00
#
_symmetry.space_group_name_H-M   'P 1'
#
loop_
_entity.id
_entity.type
_entity.pdbx_description
1 polymer ?
#
loop_
_entity_poly.entity_id
_entity_poly.type
_entity_poly.pdbx_seq_one_letter_code
_entity_poly.pdbx_strand_id
1 'polypeptide(L)'
;MLRLRLTVVGCPRRAIAVTDTPLPDCATCDGVGGIESYYGDYDTGEYAGSDWDLCHCWTGRQWRVLPLPRQPRWTRRTAPARAPWANEPPF
;
A
#
# COMPACT_ATOMS: atom_id res chain seq x y z
N MET A 1 12.27 -7.64 -13.12
CA MET A 1 13.06 -6.48 -12.68
C MET A 1 12.34 -5.82 -11.51
N LEU A 2 13.06 -5.32 -10.51
CA LEU A 2 12.46 -4.68 -9.32
C LEU A 2 11.88 -3.30 -9.70
N ARG A 3 10.63 -3.02 -9.34
CA ARG A 3 10.00 -1.69 -9.46
C ARG A 3 9.85 -1.08 -8.08
N LEU A 4 10.90 -0.38 -7.69
CA LEU A 4 10.99 0.24 -6.38
C LEU A 4 10.17 1.54 -6.33
N ARG A 5 9.30 1.66 -5.33
CA ARG A 5 8.56 2.89 -5.00
C ARG A 5 8.83 3.30 -3.57
N LEU A 6 8.91 4.61 -3.35
CA LEU A 6 8.93 5.16 -2.00
C LEU A 6 7.50 5.19 -1.45
N THR A 7 7.31 4.62 -0.27
CA THR A 7 6.02 4.56 0.42
C THR A 7 6.19 4.95 1.89
N VAL A 8 5.12 5.41 2.53
CA VAL A 8 5.12 5.63 3.98
C VAL A 8 4.43 4.44 4.65
N VAL A 9 5.14 3.76 5.54
CA VAL A 9 4.62 2.60 6.30
C VAL A 9 4.45 2.93 7.76
N GLY A 10 3.46 2.34 8.43
CA GLY A 10 2.99 2.78 9.75
C GLY A 10 3.43 1.95 10.96
N CYS A 11 3.72 0.66 10.81
CA CYS A 11 3.90 -0.25 11.94
C CYS A 11 5.37 -0.68 12.11
N PRO A 12 6.00 -0.58 13.30
CA PRO A 12 5.46 -0.04 14.55
C PRO A 12 5.55 1.50 14.66
N ARG A 13 6.25 2.18 13.73
CA ARG A 13 6.34 3.64 13.63
C ARG A 13 6.34 4.06 12.17
N ARG A 14 5.87 5.29 11.90
CA ARG A 14 5.91 5.86 10.55
C ARG A 14 7.34 5.88 10.02
N ALA A 15 7.56 5.34 8.83
CA ALA A 15 8.85 5.33 8.16
C ALA A 15 8.67 5.43 6.64
N ILE A 16 9.63 6.02 5.96
CA ILE A 16 9.78 5.88 4.51
C ILE A 16 10.37 4.49 4.25
N ALA A 17 9.70 3.73 3.39
CA ALA A 17 10.16 2.46 2.91
C ALA A 17 10.27 2.47 1.39
N VAL A 18 11.26 1.76 0.88
CA VAL A 18 11.36 1.37 -0.52
C VAL A 18 10.64 0.04 -0.64
N THR A 19 9.60 0.01 -1.46
CA THR A 19 8.73 -1.16 -1.65
C THR A 19 8.79 -1.56 -3.11
N ASP A 20 9.11 -2.82 -3.37
CA ASP A 20 8.97 -3.39 -4.70
C ASP A 20 7.48 -3.49 -5.06
N THR A 21 7.13 -3.25 -6.32
CA THR A 21 5.74 -3.27 -6.80
C THR A 21 5.59 -4.13 -8.04
N PRO A 22 4.44 -4.78 -8.24
CA PRO A 22 4.24 -5.62 -9.42
C PRO A 22 4.30 -4.82 -10.72
N LEU A 23 4.67 -5.52 -11.79
CA LEU A 23 4.64 -4.95 -13.13
C LEU A 23 3.15 -4.80 -13.54
N PRO A 24 2.67 -3.58 -13.83
CA PRO A 24 1.25 -3.29 -14.03
C PRO A 24 0.66 -4.06 -15.21
N ASP A 25 1.42 -4.25 -16.28
CA ASP A 25 1.00 -4.99 -17.47
C ASP A 25 1.69 -6.36 -17.54
N CYS A 26 1.87 -7.01 -16.38
CA CYS A 26 2.45 -8.35 -16.36
C CYS A 26 1.51 -9.34 -17.03
N ALA A 27 1.95 -9.97 -18.12
CA ALA A 27 1.17 -10.96 -18.87
C ALA A 27 0.73 -12.20 -18.07
N THR A 28 1.21 -12.36 -16.83
CA THR A 28 0.88 -13.50 -15.96
C THR A 28 -0.10 -13.14 -14.86
N CYS A 29 -0.05 -11.92 -14.32
CA CYS A 29 -0.85 -11.53 -13.17
C CYS A 29 -1.54 -10.17 -13.33
N ASP A 30 -1.48 -9.54 -14.50
CA ASP A 30 -2.14 -8.26 -14.85
C ASP A 30 -1.96 -7.16 -13.80
N GLY A 31 -0.76 -7.07 -13.23
CA GLY A 31 -0.42 -6.06 -12.22
C GLY A 31 -0.89 -6.36 -10.79
N VAL A 32 -1.56 -7.48 -10.54
CA VAL A 32 -1.99 -7.89 -9.19
C VAL A 32 -0.79 -8.28 -8.32
N GLY A 33 0.21 -8.94 -8.90
CA GLY A 33 1.41 -9.42 -8.19
C GLY A 33 1.25 -10.82 -7.58
N GLY A 34 0.08 -11.43 -7.67
CA GLY A 34 -0.14 -12.81 -7.29
C GLY A 34 -1.04 -13.53 -8.29
N ILE A 35 -1.04 -14.84 -8.22
CA ILE A 35 -1.91 -15.73 -8.98
C ILE A 35 -2.76 -16.48 -7.95
N GLU A 36 -4.07 -16.37 -8.08
CA GLU A 36 -5.01 -17.11 -7.23
C GLU A 36 -5.27 -18.49 -7.84
N SER A 37 -5.10 -19.52 -7.03
CA SER A 37 -5.36 -20.92 -7.38
C SER A 37 -6.51 -21.44 -6.53
N TYR A 38 -7.61 -21.85 -7.16
CA TYR A 38 -8.76 -22.45 -6.48
C TYR A 38 -8.55 -23.96 -6.35
N TYR A 39 -8.96 -24.53 -5.22
CA TYR A 39 -8.94 -25.96 -4.99
C TYR A 39 -10.27 -26.46 -4.44
N GLY A 40 -10.58 -27.71 -4.80
CA GLY A 40 -11.78 -28.40 -4.36
C GLY A 40 -11.50 -29.32 -3.16
N ASP A 41 -12.56 -29.67 -2.46
CA ASP A 41 -12.56 -30.72 -1.45
C ASP A 41 -12.23 -32.06 -2.12
N TYR A 42 -11.39 -32.87 -1.47
CA TYR A 42 -10.91 -34.12 -2.06
C TYR A 42 -12.01 -35.17 -2.20
N ASP A 43 -13.03 -35.15 -1.35
CA ASP A 43 -14.10 -36.16 -1.30
C ASP A 43 -15.32 -35.76 -2.13
N THR A 44 -15.71 -34.48 -2.12
CA THR A 44 -16.90 -33.99 -2.82
C THR A 44 -16.61 -33.33 -4.16
N GLY A 45 -15.37 -32.87 -4.38
CA GLY A 45 -15.00 -32.06 -5.54
C GLY A 45 -15.62 -30.64 -5.52
N GLU A 46 -16.32 -30.28 -4.45
CA GLU A 46 -16.89 -28.94 -4.28
C GLU A 46 -15.80 -27.92 -3.93
N TYR A 47 -16.08 -26.63 -4.11
CA TYR A 47 -15.13 -25.57 -3.78
C TYR A 47 -14.73 -25.60 -2.30
N ALA A 48 -13.44 -25.72 -2.02
CA ALA A 48 -12.90 -25.74 -0.66
C ALA A 48 -12.12 -24.47 -0.30
N GLY A 49 -11.52 -23.79 -1.28
CA GLY A 49 -10.78 -22.56 -1.01
C GLY A 49 -9.93 -22.07 -2.17
N SER A 50 -9.13 -21.05 -1.87
CA SER A 50 -8.12 -20.51 -2.77
C SER A 50 -6.83 -20.22 -2.02
N ASP A 51 -5.72 -20.43 -2.73
CA ASP A 51 -4.38 -20.05 -2.32
C ASP A 51 -3.82 -18.99 -3.27
N TRP A 52 -2.86 -18.22 -2.78
CA TRP A 52 -2.21 -17.15 -3.53
C TRP A 52 -0.71 -17.39 -3.65
N ASP A 53 -0.26 -17.52 -4.89
CA ASP A 53 1.15 -17.61 -5.23
C ASP A 53 1.69 -16.27 -5.71
N LEU A 54 2.89 -15.89 -5.26
CA LEU A 54 3.54 -14.66 -5.71
C LEU A 54 3.97 -14.77 -7.18
N CYS A 55 3.60 -13.78 -7.99
CA CYS A 55 4.01 -13.73 -9.38
C CYS A 55 5.50 -13.39 -9.49
N HIS A 56 6.22 -14.09 -10.38
CA HIS A 56 7.64 -13.87 -10.65
C HIS A 56 8.01 -12.44 -11.09
N CYS A 57 7.04 -11.62 -11.52
CA CYS A 57 7.27 -10.22 -11.87
C CYS A 57 7.59 -9.32 -10.66
N TRP A 58 7.30 -9.80 -9.44
CA TRP A 58 7.37 -9.05 -8.19
C TRP A 58 7.94 -9.92 -7.08
N THR A 59 8.65 -9.31 -6.13
CA THR A 59 9.26 -10.05 -5.02
C THR A 59 8.59 -9.83 -3.67
N GLY A 60 7.61 -8.92 -3.57
CA GLY A 60 6.99 -8.57 -2.28
C GLY A 60 7.91 -7.85 -1.30
N ARG A 61 9.16 -7.55 -1.70
CA ARG A 61 10.17 -7.04 -0.77
C ARG A 61 9.93 -5.59 -0.41
N GLN A 62 10.19 -5.29 0.85
CA GLN A 62 10.10 -3.94 1.40
C GLN A 62 11.29 -3.68 2.33
N TRP A 63 11.90 -2.51 2.19
CA TRP A 63 13.01 -2.05 3.01
C TRP A 63 12.67 -0.72 3.65
N ARG A 64 12.73 -0.64 4.98
CA ARG A 64 12.60 0.64 5.69
C ARG A 64 13.92 1.41 5.58
N VAL A 65 13.85 2.63 5.09
CA VAL A 65 15.05 3.46 4.85
C VAL A 65 15.19 4.54 5.91
N LEU A 66 14.08 5.21 6.28
CA LEU A 66 14.13 6.34 7.20
C LEU A 66 12.91 6.38 8.12
N PRO A 67 13.06 6.35 9.45
CA PRO A 67 11.95 6.60 10.36
C PRO A 67 11.51 8.07 10.26
N LEU A 68 10.20 8.31 10.22
CA LEU A 68 9.63 9.65 10.21
C LEU A 68 9.43 10.15 11.64
N PRO A 69 9.74 11.43 11.93
CA PRO A 69 9.51 12.02 13.24
C PRO A 69 8.01 12.01 13.59
N ARG A 70 7.72 11.81 14.88
CA ARG A 70 6.34 11.88 15.39
C ARG A 70 5.86 13.33 15.24
N GLN A 71 4.86 13.58 14.40
CA GLN A 71 4.32 14.94 14.25
C GLN A 71 3.84 15.48 15.61
N PRO A 72 4.39 16.61 16.09
CA PRO A 72 3.95 17.21 17.34
C PRO A 72 2.48 17.60 17.24
N ARG A 73 1.71 17.39 18.31
CA ARG A 73 0.25 17.60 18.32
C ARG A 73 -0.20 19.01 17.91
N TRP A 74 0.71 19.99 17.98
CA TRP A 74 0.41 21.38 17.63
C TRP A 74 0.33 21.64 16.12
N THR A 75 0.99 20.84 15.28
CA THR A 75 0.88 20.97 13.81
C THR A 75 -0.41 20.35 13.24
N ARG A 76 -1.22 19.69 14.08
CA ARG A 76 -2.54 19.14 13.69
C ARG A 76 -3.66 20.20 13.68
N ARG A 77 -3.37 21.45 14.04
CA ARG A 77 -4.32 22.56 13.95
C ARG A 77 -4.17 23.29 12.61
N THR A 78 -4.61 22.67 11.54
CA THR A 78 -5.24 23.43 10.44
C THR A 78 -6.74 23.39 10.67
N ALA A 79 -7.21 24.10 11.70
CA ALA A 79 -8.42 24.89 11.45
C ALA A 79 -8.03 25.86 10.33
N PRO A 80 -8.90 26.15 9.34
CA PRO A 80 -8.59 27.20 8.39
C PRO A 80 -8.34 28.45 9.24
N ALA A 81 -7.06 28.84 9.33
CA ALA A 81 -6.72 30.14 9.85
C ALA A 81 -7.41 31.07 8.87
N ARG A 82 -8.57 31.59 9.30
CA ARG A 82 -9.24 32.72 8.67
C ARG A 82 -8.13 33.64 8.23
N ALA A 83 -7.91 33.74 6.92
CA ALA A 83 -6.89 34.64 6.44
C ALA A 83 -7.20 36.00 7.09
N PRO A 84 -6.26 36.67 7.76
CA PRO A 84 -6.57 37.87 8.53
C PRO A 84 -7.13 39.03 7.67
N TRP A 85 -7.17 38.85 6.35
CA TRP A 85 -7.75 39.76 5.36
C TRP A 85 -9.06 39.24 4.72
N ALA A 86 -9.54 38.04 5.06
CA ALA A 86 -10.78 37.49 4.54
C ALA A 86 -11.98 38.05 5.33
N ASN A 87 -12.54 39.14 4.80
CA ASN A 87 -13.72 39.81 5.33
C ASN A 87 -15.04 39.25 4.77
N GLU A 88 -14.99 38.27 3.87
CA GLU A 88 -16.19 37.70 3.23
C GLU A 88 -16.68 36.46 4.01
N PRO A 89 -17.95 36.41 4.46
CA PRO A 89 -18.56 35.21 5.00
C PRO A 89 -18.87 34.20 3.88
N PRO A 90 -18.82 32.88 4.14
CA PRO A 90 -19.22 31.88 3.15
C PRO A 90 -20.74 31.92 2.96
N PHE A 91 -21.17 32.12 1.71
CA PHE A 91 -22.56 31.98 1.26
C PHE A 91 -23.00 30.51 1.29
#